data_AF-A0A453CV61-F1
#
_entry.id   AF-A0A453CV61-F1
#
_cell.length_a   1.000
_cell.length_b   1.000
_cell.length_c   1.000
_cell.angle_alpha   90.00
_cell.angle_beta   90.00
_cell.angle_gamma   90.00
#
_symmetry.space_group_name_H-M   'P 1'
#
loop_
_entity.id
_entity.type
_entity.pdbx_description
1 polymer ?
#
loop_
_entity_poly.entity_id
_entity_poly.type
_entity_poly.pdbx_seq_one_letter_code
_entity_poly.pdbx_strand_id
1 'polypeptide(L)'
;MDYLAIAVALVVVTASSVAIHLLARVRRTQPGNLPPGSLGLPVIGQSLGLLRAMRGDGGSRWIQDRIDRYGPVSKLSLFGKPTVLLAGPAANKFLFFSGALSTRQPRSVQRILGEKSILDLHGADHRRVRGALLEFLRPDMLKAYVGRIDGEVRRHLEENWAGRATVTVLPLMKRLTFDIISALLFGLERGAVRDALAGDFVRMIEGMWAVPVNLPFTAFSRSLKASGRARRVLQGITLEKKKASQAEEEQGNGKASRNSDLITCLLGLTDGHGERLLTDEEIVDNAMVALIAGHDTSSILMTFMVRHLANDDATLAAMVQGK
;
A
#
# COMPACT_ATOMS: atom_id res chain seq x y z
N MET A 1 21.67 -12.74 -41.27
CA MET A 1 20.40 -12.52 -40.55
C MET A 1 20.09 -11.04 -40.66
N ASP A 2 19.18 -10.64 -41.57
CA ASP A 2 18.92 -9.23 -41.86
C ASP A 2 18.12 -8.57 -40.75
N TYR A 3 18.83 -7.88 -39.85
CA TYR A 3 18.25 -7.08 -38.78
C TYR A 3 17.24 -6.04 -39.28
N LEU A 4 17.40 -5.56 -40.51
CA LEU A 4 16.48 -4.64 -41.17
C LEU A 4 15.12 -5.30 -41.46
N ALA A 5 15.11 -6.54 -41.97
CA ALA A 5 13.88 -7.28 -42.26
C ALA A 5 13.11 -7.59 -40.96
N ILE A 6 13.83 -7.93 -39.89
CA ILE A 6 13.24 -8.16 -38.56
C ILE A 6 12.63 -6.87 -38.01
N ALA A 7 13.33 -5.73 -38.13
CA ALA A 7 12.84 -4.44 -37.66
C ALA A 7 11.58 -3.99 -38.42
N VAL A 8 11.56 -4.13 -39.74
CA VAL A 8 10.40 -3.79 -40.58
C VAL A 8 9.21 -4.68 -40.25
N ALA A 9 9.42 -5.99 -40.08
CA ALA A 9 8.35 -6.91 -39.69
C ALA A 9 7.75 -6.54 -38.32
N LEU A 10 8.58 -6.15 -37.35
CA LEU A 10 8.12 -5.70 -36.03
C LEU A 10 7.29 -4.41 -36.12
N VAL A 11 7.71 -3.45 -36.95
CA VAL A 11 6.96 -2.20 -37.18
C VAL A 11 5.62 -2.49 -37.85
N VAL A 12 5.57 -3.36 -38.85
CA VAL A 12 4.32 -3.70 -39.55
C VAL A 12 3.36 -4.46 -38.63
N VAL A 13 3.84 -5.42 -37.84
CA VAL A 13 3.00 -6.17 -36.89
C VAL A 13 2.46 -5.24 -35.80
N THR A 14 3.29 -4.34 -35.26
CA THR A 14 2.84 -3.38 -34.24
C THR A 14 1.85 -2.36 -34.81
N ALA A 15 2.12 -1.79 -35.99
CA ALA A 15 1.22 -0.86 -36.67
C ALA A 15 -0.13 -1.53 -37.01
N SER A 16 -0.10 -2.77 -37.50
CA SER A 16 -1.31 -3.54 -37.83
C SER A 16 -2.11 -3.90 -36.58
N SER A 17 -1.44 -4.30 -35.48
CA SER A 17 -2.09 -4.57 -34.20
C SER A 17 -2.75 -3.31 -33.62
N VAL A 18 -2.07 -2.16 -33.74
CA VAL A 18 -2.62 -0.86 -33.33
C VAL A 18 -3.82 -0.50 -34.21
N ALA A 19 -3.73 -0.64 -35.52
CA ALA A 19 -4.82 -0.35 -36.46
C ALA A 19 -6.04 -1.24 -36.21
N ILE A 20 -5.86 -2.56 -36.05
CA ILE A 20 -6.93 -3.50 -35.72
C ILE A 20 -7.57 -3.15 -34.37
N HIS A 21 -6.76 -2.78 -33.37
CA HIS A 21 -7.28 -2.38 -32.05
C HIS A 21 -8.07 -1.06 -32.12
N LEU A 22 -7.63 -0.09 -32.92
CA LEU A 22 -8.34 1.16 -33.16
C LEU A 22 -9.66 0.92 -33.91
N LEU A 23 -9.65 0.09 -34.95
CA LEU A 23 -10.85 -0.29 -35.72
C LEU A 23 -11.87 -1.07 -34.86
N ALA A 24 -11.41 -1.98 -34.01
CA ALA A 24 -12.27 -2.70 -33.06
C ALA A 24 -12.90 -1.77 -32.01
N ARG A 25 -12.26 -0.63 -31.70
CA ARG A 25 -12.80 0.41 -30.81
C ARG A 25 -13.85 1.27 -31.50
N VAL A 26 -13.65 1.63 -32.77
CA VAL A 26 -14.63 2.39 -33.57
C VAL A 26 -15.94 1.61 -33.71
N ARG A 27 -15.88 0.27 -33.79
CA ARG A 27 -17.06 -0.61 -33.86
C ARG A 27 -17.75 -0.88 -32.53
N ARG A 28 -17.22 -0.46 -31.38
CA ARG A 28 -17.95 -0.54 -30.11
C ARG A 28 -18.89 0.65 -30.01
N THR A 29 -20.16 0.42 -30.37
CA THR A 29 -21.27 1.32 -30.03
C THR A 29 -21.18 1.68 -28.54
N GLN A 30 -21.05 2.97 -28.24
CA GLN A 30 -21.12 3.45 -26.87
C GLN A 30 -22.54 3.17 -26.37
N PRO A 31 -22.76 2.41 -25.30
CA PRO A 31 -24.09 2.31 -24.71
C PRO A 31 -24.56 3.72 -24.34
N GLY A 32 -25.81 4.05 -24.67
CA GLY A 32 -26.35 5.43 -24.72
C GLY A 32 -26.28 6.25 -23.43
N ASN A 33 -25.87 5.67 -22.29
CA ASN A 33 -25.92 6.30 -20.97
C ASN A 33 -24.56 6.37 -20.24
N LEU A 34 -23.43 6.40 -20.94
CA LEU A 34 -22.12 6.54 -20.27
C LEU A 34 -21.81 8.01 -19.91
N PRO A 35 -21.15 8.26 -18.76
CA PRO A 35 -20.67 9.59 -18.39
C PRO A 35 -19.80 10.24 -19.49
N PRO A 36 -19.75 11.58 -19.56
CA PRO A 36 -18.87 12.30 -20.48
C PRO A 36 -17.39 12.00 -20.21
N GLY A 37 -16.54 12.19 -21.22
CA GLY A 37 -15.08 12.03 -21.08
C GLY A 37 -14.44 11.11 -22.11
N SER A 38 -13.10 11.18 -22.20
CA SER A 38 -12.29 10.36 -23.11
C SER A 38 -11.56 9.24 -22.37
N LEU A 39 -11.53 8.04 -22.97
CA LEU A 39 -10.74 6.91 -22.45
C LEU A 39 -9.23 7.09 -22.65
N GLY A 40 -8.77 8.11 -23.40
CA GLY A 40 -7.35 8.35 -23.64
C GLY A 40 -6.69 7.31 -24.54
N LEU A 41 -5.36 7.16 -24.39
CA LEU A 41 -4.54 6.29 -25.23
C LEU A 41 -4.99 4.82 -25.16
N PRO A 42 -4.78 4.02 -26.22
CA PRO A 42 -4.97 2.59 -26.18
C PRO A 42 -4.17 1.94 -25.04
N VAL A 43 -4.76 0.94 -24.38
CA VAL A 43 -4.16 0.15 -23.29
C VAL A 43 -3.86 0.92 -22.00
N ILE A 44 -3.16 2.06 -22.04
CA ILE A 44 -2.72 2.79 -20.84
C ILE A 44 -3.65 3.94 -20.44
N GLY A 45 -4.58 4.33 -21.31
CA GLY A 45 -5.55 5.38 -21.04
C GLY A 45 -4.90 6.72 -20.73
N GLN A 46 -5.22 7.29 -19.57
CA GLN A 46 -4.65 8.54 -19.06
C GLN A 46 -3.70 8.33 -17.87
N SER A 47 -3.29 7.08 -17.62
CA SER A 47 -2.50 6.70 -16.45
C SER A 47 -1.18 7.47 -16.36
N LEU A 48 -0.45 7.64 -17.47
CA LEU A 48 0.82 8.37 -17.45
C LEU A 48 0.64 9.86 -17.09
N GLY A 49 -0.44 10.47 -17.55
CA GLY A 49 -0.79 11.85 -17.19
C GLY A 49 -1.07 11.99 -15.70
N LEU A 50 -1.90 11.08 -15.15
CA LEU A 50 -2.17 11.04 -13.71
C LEU A 50 -0.89 10.80 -12.89
N LEU A 51 -0.09 9.80 -13.27
CA LEU A 51 1.15 9.46 -12.56
C LEU A 51 2.16 10.62 -12.58
N ARG A 52 2.29 11.32 -13.72
CA ARG A 52 3.14 12.51 -13.83
C ARG A 52 2.63 13.63 -12.94
N ALA A 53 1.32 13.87 -12.94
CA ALA A 53 0.70 14.88 -12.08
C ALA A 53 0.91 14.57 -10.59
N MET A 54 0.68 13.32 -10.16
CA MET A 54 0.91 12.91 -8.77
C MET A 54 2.38 13.04 -8.33
N ARG A 55 3.35 12.82 -9.23
CA ARG A 55 4.77 13.00 -8.92
C ARG A 55 5.21 14.47 -8.83
N GLY A 56 4.49 15.38 -9.46
CA GLY A 56 4.84 16.81 -9.54
C GLY A 56 3.91 17.73 -8.75
N ASP A 57 3.28 17.22 -7.67
CA ASP A 57 2.30 17.95 -6.84
C ASP A 57 1.07 18.50 -7.61
N GLY A 58 0.85 17.99 -8.83
CA GLY A 58 -0.23 18.41 -9.72
C GLY A 58 -1.47 17.50 -9.66
N GLY A 59 -1.51 16.51 -8.75
CA GLY A 59 -2.58 15.52 -8.68
C GLY A 59 -3.96 16.14 -8.50
N SER A 60 -4.09 17.07 -7.54
CA SER A 60 -5.35 17.78 -7.29
C SER A 60 -5.79 18.60 -8.49
N ARG A 61 -4.84 19.33 -9.13
CA ARG A 61 -5.12 20.10 -10.34
C ARG A 61 -5.56 19.20 -11.50
N TRP A 62 -4.92 18.05 -11.70
CA TRP A 62 -5.29 17.09 -12.73
C TRP A 62 -6.73 16.59 -12.57
N ILE A 63 -7.17 16.36 -11.32
CA ILE A 63 -8.56 16.01 -11.01
C ILE A 63 -9.48 17.21 -11.27
N GLN A 64 -9.10 18.41 -10.83
CA GLN A 64 -9.91 19.62 -11.00
C GLN A 64 -10.12 19.98 -12.48
N ASP A 65 -9.06 20.00 -13.29
CA ASP A 65 -9.14 20.28 -14.73
C ASP A 65 -10.11 19.33 -15.46
N ARG A 66 -10.22 18.08 -14.97
CA ARG A 66 -11.18 17.10 -15.47
C ARG A 66 -12.61 17.39 -15.03
N ILE A 67 -12.80 17.77 -13.77
CA ILE A 67 -14.12 18.18 -13.24
C ILE A 67 -14.63 19.40 -14.02
N ASP A 68 -13.77 20.39 -14.26
CA ASP A 68 -14.13 21.61 -14.99
C ASP A 68 -14.52 21.30 -16.45
N ARG A 69 -13.87 20.31 -17.07
CA ARG A 69 -14.11 19.95 -18.47
C ARG A 69 -15.29 19.00 -18.69
N TYR A 70 -15.48 18.02 -17.80
CA TYR A 70 -16.43 16.92 -18.02
C TYR A 70 -17.47 16.78 -16.90
N GLY A 71 -17.41 17.62 -15.88
CA GLY A 71 -18.24 17.51 -14.69
C GLY A 71 -17.70 16.50 -13.66
N PRO A 72 -18.33 16.45 -12.46
CA PRO A 72 -17.88 15.64 -11.34
C PRO A 72 -18.06 14.13 -11.54
N VAL A 73 -18.79 13.71 -12.59
CA VAL A 73 -18.97 12.30 -12.98
C VAL A 73 -18.49 12.16 -14.42
N SER A 74 -17.32 11.55 -14.63
CA SER A 74 -16.73 11.44 -15.97
C SER A 74 -16.01 10.12 -16.19
N LYS A 75 -16.02 9.63 -17.44
CA LYS A 75 -15.30 8.41 -17.82
C LYS A 75 -13.86 8.73 -18.22
N LEU A 76 -13.00 7.75 -17.95
CA LEU A 76 -11.59 7.72 -18.34
C LEU A 76 -11.10 6.28 -18.40
N SER A 77 -9.82 6.09 -18.70
CA SER A 77 -9.16 4.81 -18.46
C SER A 77 -7.90 5.02 -17.64
N LEU A 78 -7.78 4.26 -16.55
CA LEU A 78 -6.62 4.24 -15.67
C LEU A 78 -6.17 2.79 -15.48
N PHE A 79 -4.85 2.58 -15.44
CA PHE A 79 -4.19 1.31 -15.20
C PHE A 79 -4.73 0.14 -16.04
N GLY A 80 -5.08 0.42 -17.30
CA GLY A 80 -5.60 -0.59 -18.24
C GLY A 80 -7.07 -0.96 -18.09
N LYS A 81 -7.82 -0.21 -17.30
CA LYS A 81 -9.26 -0.42 -17.08
C LYS A 81 -10.05 0.81 -17.47
N PRO A 82 -11.24 0.66 -18.08
CA PRO A 82 -12.24 1.73 -18.10
C PRO A 82 -12.63 2.08 -16.67
N THR A 83 -12.71 3.37 -16.37
CA THR A 83 -12.95 3.90 -15.02
C THR A 83 -13.93 5.05 -15.10
N VAL A 84 -14.74 5.22 -14.05
CA VAL A 84 -15.55 6.43 -13.85
C VAL A 84 -14.95 7.17 -12.67
N LEU A 85 -14.55 8.42 -12.88
CA LEU A 85 -14.22 9.36 -11.82
C LEU A 85 -15.54 9.86 -11.24
N LEU A 86 -15.69 9.75 -9.92
CA LEU A 86 -16.75 10.39 -9.15
C LEU A 86 -16.10 11.37 -8.19
N ALA A 87 -16.51 12.64 -8.23
CA ALA A 87 -15.96 13.71 -7.41
C ALA A 87 -17.06 14.41 -6.59
N GLY A 88 -16.69 14.78 -5.37
CA GLY A 88 -17.55 15.56 -4.46
C GLY A 88 -18.19 14.73 -3.33
N PRO A 89 -18.80 15.41 -2.34
CA PRO A 89 -19.27 14.75 -1.12
C PRO A 89 -20.35 13.68 -1.36
N ALA A 90 -21.29 13.92 -2.27
CA ALA A 90 -22.35 12.96 -2.60
C ALA A 90 -21.77 11.68 -3.25
N ALA A 91 -20.79 11.84 -4.14
CA ALA A 91 -20.04 10.74 -4.73
C ALA A 91 -19.30 9.92 -3.66
N ASN A 92 -18.60 10.59 -2.74
CA ASN A 92 -17.89 9.92 -1.64
C ASN A 92 -18.86 9.13 -0.75
N LYS A 93 -20.01 9.73 -0.39
CA LYS A 93 -21.04 9.02 0.39
C LYS A 93 -21.55 7.79 -0.36
N PHE A 94 -21.83 7.90 -1.65
CA PHE A 94 -22.23 6.76 -2.46
C PHE A 94 -21.16 5.67 -2.49
N LEU A 95 -19.89 6.03 -2.73
CA LEU A 95 -18.78 5.09 -2.80
C LEU A 95 -18.53 4.33 -1.48
N PHE A 96 -18.57 5.03 -0.34
CA PHE A 96 -18.23 4.42 0.95
C PHE A 96 -19.39 3.69 1.64
N PHE A 97 -20.65 4.00 1.30
CA PHE A 97 -21.83 3.44 1.98
C PHE A 97 -22.73 2.59 1.09
N SER A 98 -22.48 2.53 -0.23
CA SER A 98 -23.24 1.66 -1.12
C SER A 98 -22.76 0.22 -1.04
N GLY A 99 -23.68 -0.72 -0.85
CA GLY A 99 -23.40 -2.16 -1.02
C GLY A 99 -23.31 -2.61 -2.48
N ALA A 100 -23.55 -1.71 -3.44
CA ALA A 100 -23.54 -2.03 -4.87
C ALA A 100 -22.12 -2.06 -5.49
N LEU A 101 -21.12 -1.58 -4.74
CA LEU A 101 -19.74 -1.48 -5.19
C LEU A 101 -18.82 -2.30 -4.29
N SER A 102 -17.75 -2.82 -4.89
CA SER A 102 -16.68 -3.48 -4.16
C SER A 102 -15.34 -2.83 -4.47
N THR A 103 -14.47 -2.74 -3.46
CA THR A 103 -13.13 -2.18 -3.61
C THR A 103 -12.29 -3.08 -4.49
N ARG A 104 -11.76 -2.58 -5.60
CA ARG A 104 -10.84 -3.35 -6.43
C ARG A 104 -9.59 -2.55 -6.70
N GLN A 105 -8.44 -3.12 -6.34
CA GLN A 105 -7.17 -2.44 -6.55
C GLN A 105 -6.68 -2.60 -8.00
N PRO A 106 -5.86 -1.66 -8.50
CA PRO A 106 -5.13 -1.87 -9.74
C PRO A 106 -4.29 -3.16 -9.68
N ARG A 107 -4.13 -3.83 -10.82
CA ARG A 107 -3.35 -5.07 -10.93
C ARG A 107 -1.91 -4.90 -10.41
N SER A 108 -1.34 -3.69 -10.48
CA SER A 108 -0.03 -3.40 -9.91
C SER A 108 0.01 -3.63 -8.41
N VAL A 109 -0.96 -3.07 -7.69
CA VAL A 109 -1.13 -3.20 -6.23
C VAL A 109 -1.39 -4.66 -5.85
N GLN A 110 -2.36 -5.30 -6.51
CA GLN A 110 -2.71 -6.72 -6.26
C GLN A 110 -1.47 -7.63 -6.37
N ARG A 111 -0.68 -7.46 -7.43
CA ARG A 111 0.52 -8.27 -7.67
C ARG A 111 1.68 -8.00 -6.71
N ILE A 112 1.73 -6.82 -6.10
CA ILE A 112 2.79 -6.43 -5.16
C ILE A 112 2.42 -6.80 -3.72
N LEU A 113 1.15 -6.68 -3.33
CA LEU A 113 0.69 -6.91 -1.96
C LEU A 113 0.11 -8.30 -1.75
N GLY A 114 -0.49 -8.87 -2.79
CA GLY A 114 -1.17 -10.16 -2.75
C GLY A 114 -2.69 -10.01 -2.86
N GLU A 115 -3.31 -11.03 -3.46
CA GLU A 115 -4.74 -11.07 -3.77
C GLU A 115 -5.60 -11.48 -2.56
N LYS A 116 -4.97 -12.02 -1.50
CA LYS A 116 -5.62 -12.35 -0.21
C LYS A 116 -5.47 -11.23 0.82
N SER A 117 -5.03 -10.05 0.38
CA SER A 117 -4.90 -8.88 1.24
C SER A 117 -6.25 -8.19 1.45
N ILE A 118 -6.42 -7.54 2.60
CA ILE A 118 -7.64 -6.79 2.96
C ILE A 118 -8.05 -5.74 1.92
N LEU A 119 -7.11 -5.27 1.09
CA LEU A 119 -7.37 -4.29 0.04
C LEU A 119 -8.10 -4.87 -1.18
N ASP A 120 -8.05 -6.20 -1.39
CA ASP A 120 -8.66 -6.88 -2.54
C ASP A 120 -9.73 -7.91 -2.18
N LEU A 121 -9.83 -8.30 -0.91
CA LEU A 121 -10.90 -9.18 -0.43
C LEU A 121 -12.27 -8.49 -0.42
N HIS A 122 -13.34 -9.28 -0.55
CA HIS A 122 -14.73 -8.81 -0.50
C HIS A 122 -15.61 -9.65 0.43
N GLY A 123 -16.80 -9.14 0.74
CA GLY A 123 -17.86 -9.91 1.38
C GLY A 123 -17.43 -10.54 2.71
N ALA A 124 -17.65 -11.85 2.84
CA ALA A 124 -17.35 -12.60 4.06
C ALA A 124 -15.85 -12.66 4.37
N ASP A 125 -15.01 -12.87 3.35
CA ASP A 125 -13.54 -12.92 3.53
C ASP A 125 -12.98 -11.59 4.00
N HIS A 126 -13.43 -10.48 3.39
CA HIS A 126 -13.05 -9.14 3.87
C HIS A 126 -13.47 -8.92 5.32
N ARG A 127 -14.71 -9.29 5.69
CA ARG A 127 -15.18 -9.15 7.09
C ARG A 127 -14.34 -9.98 8.06
N ARG A 128 -14.01 -11.23 7.70
CA ARG A 128 -13.18 -12.13 8.51
C ARG A 128 -11.77 -11.57 8.71
N VAL A 129 -11.08 -11.22 7.62
CA VAL A 129 -9.72 -10.66 7.69
C VAL A 129 -9.71 -9.30 8.39
N ARG A 130 -10.71 -8.45 8.15
CA ARG A 130 -10.86 -7.18 8.87
C ARG A 130 -11.04 -7.39 10.37
N GLY A 131 -11.89 -8.33 10.78
CA GLY A 131 -12.09 -8.69 12.18
C GLY A 131 -10.77 -9.12 12.83
N ALA A 132 -10.01 -10.00 12.16
CA ALA A 132 -8.71 -10.45 12.63
C ALA A 132 -7.69 -9.30 12.79
N LEU A 133 -7.61 -8.40 11.80
CA LEU A 133 -6.74 -7.21 11.89
C LEU A 133 -7.15 -6.26 13.03
N LEU A 134 -8.46 -6.16 13.32
CA LEU A 134 -8.96 -5.33 14.42
C LEU A 134 -8.60 -5.88 15.79
N GLU A 135 -8.44 -7.19 15.96
CA GLU A 135 -7.96 -7.78 17.23
C GLU A 135 -6.56 -7.24 17.59
N PHE A 136 -5.68 -7.08 16.60
CA PHE A 136 -4.35 -6.48 16.80
C PHE A 136 -4.41 -4.99 17.16
N LEU A 137 -5.46 -4.29 16.72
CA LEU A 137 -5.67 -2.85 16.92
C LEU A 137 -6.63 -2.52 18.08
N ARG A 138 -6.94 -3.49 18.93
CA ARG A 138 -7.80 -3.28 20.09
C ARG A 138 -7.18 -2.27 21.07
N PRO A 139 -7.99 -1.47 21.78
CA PRO A 139 -7.49 -0.46 22.72
C PRO A 139 -6.46 -0.97 23.73
N ASP A 140 -6.66 -2.17 24.30
CA ASP A 140 -5.71 -2.74 25.27
C ASP A 140 -4.38 -3.14 24.63
N MET A 141 -4.41 -3.63 23.39
CA MET A 141 -3.19 -3.92 22.61
C MET A 141 -2.45 -2.63 22.27
N LEU A 142 -3.18 -1.58 21.85
CA LEU A 142 -2.59 -0.27 21.56
C LEU A 142 -1.88 0.32 22.79
N LYS A 143 -2.48 0.20 23.99
CA LYS A 143 -1.83 0.60 25.26
C LYS A 143 -0.52 -0.14 25.50
N ALA A 144 -0.49 -1.46 25.23
CA ALA A 144 0.72 -2.26 25.37
C ALA A 144 1.85 -1.83 24.41
N TYR A 145 1.51 -1.27 23.24
CA TYR A 145 2.50 -0.80 22.27
C TYR A 145 3.14 0.54 22.63
N VAL A 146 2.52 1.36 23.48
CA VAL A 146 2.98 2.72 23.81
C VAL A 146 4.44 2.73 24.23
N GLY A 147 4.84 1.85 25.16
CA GLY A 147 6.22 1.81 25.65
C GLY A 147 7.24 1.45 24.56
N ARG A 148 6.87 0.58 23.62
CA ARG A 148 7.73 0.20 22.49
C ARG A 148 7.84 1.33 21.47
N ILE A 149 6.73 2.01 21.17
CA ILE A 149 6.71 3.18 20.28
C ILE A 149 7.58 4.29 20.86
N ASP A 150 7.36 4.64 22.13
CA ASP A 150 8.12 5.67 22.83
C ASP A 150 9.62 5.32 22.87
N GLY A 151 9.98 4.05 23.12
CA GLY A 151 11.36 3.59 23.02
C GLY A 151 12.00 3.81 21.65
N GLU A 152 11.30 3.48 20.55
CA GLU A 152 11.82 3.75 19.19
C GLU A 152 11.86 5.26 18.89
N VAL A 153 10.91 6.07 19.38
CA VAL A 153 10.90 7.52 19.20
C VAL A 153 12.08 8.17 19.91
N ARG A 154 12.31 7.88 21.19
CA ARG A 154 13.43 8.45 21.97
C ARG A 154 14.77 8.12 21.31
N ARG A 155 14.98 6.85 20.97
CA ARG A 155 16.19 6.41 20.27
C ARG A 155 16.35 7.11 18.92
N HIS A 156 15.27 7.25 18.16
CA HIS A 156 15.31 7.94 16.88
C HIS A 156 15.75 9.41 17.04
N LEU A 157 15.25 10.10 18.06
CA LEU A 157 15.65 11.47 18.39
C LEU A 157 17.13 11.55 18.82
N GLU A 158 17.58 10.66 19.70
CA GLU A 158 18.98 10.59 20.14
C GLU A 158 19.95 10.37 18.97
N GLU A 159 19.67 9.40 18.09
CA GLU A 159 20.56 9.04 16.99
C GLU A 159 20.57 10.05 15.82
N ASN A 160 19.41 10.68 15.56
CA ASN A 160 19.19 11.40 14.30
C ASN A 160 18.94 12.91 14.46
N TRP A 161 18.67 13.38 15.68
CA TRP A 161 18.32 14.78 15.93
C TRP A 161 19.29 15.45 16.92
N ALA A 162 19.67 14.76 17.99
CA ALA A 162 20.56 15.32 19.01
C ALA A 162 21.88 15.81 18.41
N GLY A 163 22.28 17.03 18.79
CA GLY A 163 23.52 17.67 18.31
C GLY A 163 23.49 18.16 16.86
N ARG A 164 22.35 18.06 16.15
CA ARG A 164 22.23 18.53 14.76
C ARG A 164 21.50 19.86 14.69
N ALA A 165 22.13 20.87 14.09
CA ALA A 165 21.50 22.18 13.86
C ALA A 165 20.42 22.15 12.77
N THR A 166 20.47 21.19 11.85
CA THR A 166 19.52 21.06 10.74
C THR A 166 19.30 19.59 10.40
N VAL A 167 18.05 19.23 10.11
CA VAL A 167 17.66 17.88 9.71
C VAL A 167 16.65 17.90 8.56
N THR A 168 16.67 16.87 7.73
CA THR A 168 15.62 16.65 6.72
C THR A 168 14.55 15.74 7.31
N VAL A 169 13.36 16.28 7.59
CA VAL A 169 12.32 15.62 8.40
C VAL A 169 11.72 14.38 7.71
N LEU A 170 11.36 14.45 6.43
CA LEU A 170 10.65 13.36 5.75
C LEU A 170 11.41 12.02 5.75
N PRO A 171 12.71 11.96 5.39
CA PRO A 171 13.49 10.72 5.50
C PRO A 171 13.55 10.19 6.93
N LEU A 172 13.65 11.07 7.93
CA LEU A 172 13.70 10.68 9.34
C LEU A 172 12.35 10.11 9.81
N MET A 173 11.23 10.74 9.44
CA MET A 173 9.90 10.22 9.75
C MET A 173 9.63 8.86 9.07
N LYS A 174 10.09 8.68 7.83
CA LYS A 174 10.02 7.37 7.15
C LYS A 174 10.84 6.30 7.86
N ARG A 175 12.06 6.63 8.29
CA ARG A 175 12.89 5.73 9.10
C ARG A 175 12.20 5.36 10.41
N LEU A 176 11.69 6.35 11.14
CA LEU A 176 10.99 6.15 12.41
C LEU A 176 9.76 5.23 12.25
N THR A 177 8.90 5.47 11.25
CA THR A 177 7.71 4.62 11.06
C THR A 177 8.07 3.22 10.57
N PHE A 178 9.09 3.08 9.71
CA PHE A 178 9.62 1.76 9.35
C PHE A 178 10.11 0.99 10.58
N ASP A 179 10.80 1.71 11.45
CA ASP A 179 11.40 1.16 12.64
C ASP A 179 10.35 0.67 13.65
N ILE A 180 9.33 1.50 13.89
CA ILE A 180 8.17 1.17 14.72
C ILE A 180 7.41 -0.02 14.14
N ILE A 181 7.07 0.02 12.85
CA ILE A 181 6.22 -1.01 12.25
C ILE A 181 6.94 -2.37 12.17
N SER A 182 8.25 -2.37 11.90
CA SER A 182 9.05 -3.61 11.88
C SER A 182 9.14 -4.25 13.28
N ALA A 183 9.34 -3.42 14.31
CA ALA A 183 9.35 -3.91 15.68
C ALA A 183 7.97 -4.41 16.11
N LEU A 184 6.92 -3.59 15.94
CA LEU A 184 5.58 -3.90 16.45
C LEU A 184 4.87 -5.01 15.67
N LEU A 185 4.92 -5.02 14.33
CA LEU A 185 4.15 -5.98 13.54
C LEU A 185 4.85 -7.32 13.37
N PHE A 186 6.18 -7.34 13.32
CA PHE A 186 6.92 -8.54 12.97
C PHE A 186 7.81 -9.05 14.11
N GLY A 187 7.96 -8.28 15.19
CA GLY A 187 8.94 -8.58 16.23
C GLY A 187 10.37 -8.54 15.71
N LEU A 188 10.62 -7.80 14.61
CA LEU A 188 11.95 -7.71 14.01
C LEU A 188 12.79 -6.67 14.75
N GLU A 189 13.80 -7.19 15.46
CA GLU A 189 14.86 -6.37 16.02
C GLU A 189 15.72 -5.71 14.91
N ARG A 190 16.51 -4.72 15.30
CA ARG A 190 17.44 -4.05 14.39
C ARG A 190 18.54 -5.02 13.97
N GLY A 191 18.88 -5.02 12.69
CA GLY A 191 19.88 -5.90 12.11
C GLY A 191 19.66 -6.13 10.62
N ALA A 192 20.49 -6.97 10.03
CA ALA A 192 20.56 -7.16 8.58
C ALA A 192 19.23 -7.54 7.93
N VAL A 193 18.38 -8.32 8.60
CA VAL A 193 17.06 -8.73 8.08
C VAL A 193 16.12 -7.53 7.93
N ARG A 194 16.07 -6.68 8.96
CA ARG A 194 15.24 -5.46 8.95
C ARG A 194 15.75 -4.44 7.93
N ASP A 195 17.06 -4.28 7.80
CA ASP A 195 17.67 -3.37 6.82
C ASP A 195 17.42 -3.84 5.38
N ALA A 196 17.53 -5.15 5.13
CA ALA A 196 17.20 -5.73 3.84
C ALA A 196 15.70 -5.54 3.50
N LEU A 197 14.82 -5.74 4.48
CA LEU A 197 13.38 -5.49 4.34
C LEU A 197 13.09 -4.02 4.03
N ALA A 198 13.80 -3.07 4.67
CA ALA A 198 13.66 -1.64 4.40
C ALA A 198 14.02 -1.30 2.95
N GLY A 199 15.13 -1.83 2.45
CA GLY A 199 15.55 -1.62 1.06
C GLY A 199 14.57 -2.19 0.04
N ASP A 200 13.99 -3.36 0.33
CA ASP A 200 12.96 -3.96 -0.53
C ASP A 200 11.63 -3.23 -0.47
N PHE A 201 11.27 -2.74 0.69
CA PHE A 201 10.07 -1.96 0.91
C PHE A 201 10.02 -0.68 0.05
N VAL A 202 11.10 0.11 0.05
CA VAL A 202 11.18 1.32 -0.79
C VAL A 202 10.97 0.97 -2.27
N ARG A 203 11.61 -0.10 -2.74
CA ARG A 203 11.47 -0.58 -4.12
C ARG A 203 10.07 -1.09 -4.44
N MET A 204 9.35 -1.65 -3.48
CA MET A 204 7.97 -2.11 -3.67
C MET A 204 7.02 -0.94 -3.96
N ILE A 205 7.09 0.12 -3.15
CA ILE A 205 6.19 1.27 -3.27
C ILE A 205 6.32 1.96 -4.63
N GLU A 206 7.53 2.05 -5.18
CA GLU A 206 7.78 2.68 -6.49
C GLU A 206 6.93 2.11 -7.64
N GLY A 207 6.68 0.80 -7.64
CA GLY A 207 5.93 0.11 -8.69
C GLY A 207 4.46 -0.08 -8.39
N MET A 208 4.00 0.26 -7.17
CA MET A 208 2.59 0.24 -6.81
C MET A 208 1.80 1.23 -7.67
N TRP A 209 2.37 2.43 -7.86
CA TRP A 209 1.87 3.51 -8.71
C TRP A 209 2.58 3.55 -10.06
N ALA A 210 2.68 2.40 -10.72
CA ALA A 210 3.22 2.30 -12.07
C ALA A 210 2.25 1.59 -13.02
N VAL A 211 2.45 1.76 -14.33
CA VAL A 211 1.74 0.95 -15.32
C VAL A 211 2.22 -0.50 -15.16
N PRO A 212 1.31 -1.49 -15.02
CA PRO A 212 1.66 -2.88 -14.65
C PRO A 212 2.26 -3.67 -15.83
N VAL A 213 3.38 -3.19 -16.38
CA VAL A 213 4.14 -3.83 -17.47
C VAL A 213 5.39 -4.47 -16.87
N ASN A 214 5.43 -5.80 -16.88
CA ASN A 214 6.54 -6.57 -16.31
C ASN A 214 7.67 -6.77 -17.32
N LEU A 215 8.49 -5.73 -17.53
CA LEU A 215 9.71 -5.79 -18.34
C LEU A 215 10.92 -5.50 -17.45
N PRO A 216 12.10 -6.09 -17.71
CA PRO A 216 13.24 -6.06 -16.76
C PRO A 216 13.67 -4.69 -16.25
N PHE A 217 13.44 -3.63 -17.03
CA PHE A 217 13.81 -2.25 -16.74
C PHE A 217 12.70 -1.40 -16.10
N THR A 218 11.47 -1.91 -15.99
CA THR A 218 10.35 -1.14 -15.44
C THR A 218 10.39 -1.11 -13.92
N ALA A 219 9.89 -0.02 -13.34
CA ALA A 219 9.67 0.09 -11.89
C ALA A 219 8.83 -1.09 -11.39
N PHE A 220 7.77 -1.44 -12.11
CA PHE A 220 6.90 -2.56 -11.77
C PHE A 220 7.66 -3.90 -11.65
N SER A 221 8.55 -4.23 -12.59
CA SER A 221 9.34 -5.47 -12.51
C SER A 221 10.29 -5.49 -11.30
N ARG A 222 10.95 -4.35 -11.00
CA ARG A 222 11.79 -4.22 -9.79
C ARG A 222 10.97 -4.39 -8.51
N SER A 223 9.78 -3.80 -8.45
CA SER A 223 8.87 -3.91 -7.32
C SER A 223 8.33 -5.32 -7.13
N LEU A 224 8.07 -6.07 -8.20
CA LEU A 224 7.71 -7.50 -8.10
C LEU A 224 8.85 -8.33 -7.50
N LYS A 225 10.10 -8.09 -7.91
CA LYS A 225 11.26 -8.78 -7.34
C LYS A 225 11.45 -8.44 -5.87
N ALA A 226 11.27 -7.17 -5.50
CA ALA A 226 11.35 -6.71 -4.12
C ALA A 226 10.20 -7.29 -3.26
N SER A 227 8.97 -7.29 -3.77
CA SER A 227 7.82 -7.94 -3.12
C SER A 227 8.08 -9.43 -2.89
N GLY A 228 8.64 -10.14 -3.89
CA GLY A 228 8.98 -11.55 -3.73
C GLY A 228 10.10 -11.83 -2.71
N ARG A 229 10.99 -10.86 -2.42
CA ARG A 229 11.97 -10.97 -1.34
C ARG A 229 11.35 -10.66 0.02
N ALA A 230 10.61 -9.56 0.14
CA ALA A 230 9.90 -9.19 1.36
C ALA A 230 8.91 -10.29 1.79
N ARG A 231 8.17 -10.87 0.85
CA ARG A 231 7.27 -12.00 1.08
C ARG A 231 8.00 -13.21 1.66
N ARG A 232 9.20 -13.54 1.17
CA ARG A 232 10.00 -14.65 1.71
C ARG A 232 10.46 -14.40 3.14
N VAL A 233 10.85 -13.16 3.45
CA VAL A 233 11.20 -12.76 4.83
C VAL A 233 9.98 -12.96 5.75
N LEU A 234 8.82 -12.44 5.37
CA LEU A 234 7.58 -12.57 6.15
C LEU A 234 7.12 -14.03 6.28
N GLN A 235 7.26 -14.85 5.22
CA GLN A 235 6.99 -16.29 5.28
C GLN A 235 7.91 -17.00 6.28
N GLY A 236 9.20 -16.66 6.30
CA GLY A 236 10.16 -17.18 7.27
C GLY A 236 9.75 -16.84 8.71
N ILE A 237 9.41 -15.58 8.96
CA ILE A 237 8.95 -15.10 10.28
C ILE A 237 7.66 -15.81 10.70
N THR A 238 6.68 -15.95 9.81
CA THR A 238 5.44 -16.68 10.08
C THR A 238 5.72 -18.14 10.44
N LEU A 239 6.63 -18.80 9.73
CA LEU A 239 6.99 -20.18 10.01
C LEU A 239 7.71 -20.34 11.35
N GLU A 240 8.65 -19.44 11.67
CA GLU A 240 9.37 -19.44 12.96
C GLU A 240 8.40 -19.24 14.13
N LYS A 241 7.49 -18.27 14.03
CA LYS A 241 6.48 -17.99 15.06
C LYS A 241 5.51 -19.14 15.25
N LYS A 242 5.10 -19.79 14.15
CA LYS A 242 4.24 -20.98 14.21
C LYS A 242 4.92 -22.13 14.95
N LYS A 243 6.21 -22.39 14.66
CA LYS A 243 6.98 -23.42 15.36
C LYS A 243 7.17 -23.11 16.84
N ALA A 244 7.46 -21.85 17.18
CA ALA A 244 7.59 -21.42 18.57
C ALA A 244 6.29 -21.63 19.36
N SER A 245 5.14 -21.22 18.79
CA SER A 245 3.82 -21.42 19.40
C SER A 245 3.51 -22.90 19.65
N GLN A 246 3.84 -23.79 18.71
CA GLN A 246 3.64 -25.23 18.86
C GLN A 246 4.51 -25.81 19.98
N ALA A 247 5.77 -25.40 20.05
CA ALA A 247 6.69 -25.85 21.09
C ALA A 247 6.27 -25.36 22.50
N GLU A 248 5.68 -24.17 22.61
CA GLU A 248 5.14 -23.64 23.87
C GLU A 248 3.91 -24.42 24.36
N GLU A 249 3.00 -24.79 23.43
CA GLU A 249 1.84 -25.62 23.72
C GLU A 249 2.24 -27.03 24.21
N GLU A 250 3.25 -27.64 23.57
CA GLU A 250 3.80 -28.95 23.97
C GLU A 250 4.45 -28.93 25.37
N GLN A 251 4.99 -27.79 25.79
CA GLN A 251 5.66 -27.61 27.08
C GLN A 251 4.70 -27.27 28.24
N GLY A 252 3.39 -27.15 27.99
CA GLY A 252 2.39 -26.89 29.03
C GLY A 252 2.45 -25.49 29.65
N ASN A 253 3.31 -24.60 29.14
CA ASN A 253 3.32 -23.19 29.49
C ASN A 253 2.16 -22.51 28.73
N GLY A 254 1.00 -22.41 29.39
CA GLY A 254 -0.17 -21.73 28.81
C GLY A 254 0.18 -20.36 28.23
N LYS A 255 -0.32 -20.07 27.02
CA LYS A 255 -0.16 -18.84 26.20
C LYS A 255 0.68 -17.74 26.89
N ALA A 256 1.99 -17.84 26.78
CA ALA A 256 2.89 -16.83 27.32
C ALA A 256 2.91 -15.58 26.40
N SER A 257 2.86 -14.42 27.06
CA SER A 257 3.05 -13.06 26.54
C SER A 257 1.91 -12.39 25.76
N ARG A 258 1.22 -11.51 26.49
CA ARG A 258 0.34 -10.40 26.06
C ARG A 258 1.01 -9.34 25.16
N ASN A 259 2.16 -9.65 24.56
CA ASN A 259 2.98 -8.72 23.79
C ASN A 259 3.25 -9.26 22.37
N SER A 260 2.20 -9.84 21.76
CA SER A 260 2.29 -10.47 20.45
C SER A 260 2.30 -9.43 19.33
N ASP A 261 3.31 -9.52 18.48
CA ASP A 261 3.32 -8.85 17.18
C ASP A 261 2.16 -9.31 16.29
N LEU A 262 1.90 -8.59 15.19
CA LEU A 262 0.78 -8.85 14.29
C LEU A 262 0.75 -10.30 13.80
N ILE A 263 1.89 -10.86 13.38
CA ILE A 263 1.92 -12.24 12.85
C ILE A 263 1.53 -13.23 13.94
N THR A 264 2.09 -13.10 15.14
CA THR A 264 1.73 -13.94 16.29
C THR A 264 0.24 -13.79 16.65
N CYS A 265 -0.29 -12.57 16.64
CA CYS A 265 -1.71 -12.30 16.88
C CYS A 265 -2.58 -13.03 15.86
N LEU A 266 -2.30 -12.88 14.56
CA LEU A 266 -3.08 -13.50 13.48
C LEU A 266 -2.98 -15.04 13.47
N LEU A 267 -1.82 -15.60 13.85
CA LEU A 267 -1.63 -17.05 13.99
C LEU A 267 -2.49 -17.64 15.11
N GLY A 268 -2.67 -16.90 16.20
CA GLY A 268 -3.39 -17.36 17.39
C GLY A 268 -4.91 -17.22 17.33
N LEU A 269 -5.47 -16.68 16.24
CA LEU A 269 -6.91 -16.53 16.03
C LEU A 269 -7.50 -17.82 15.46
N THR A 270 -8.55 -18.31 16.12
CA THR A 270 -9.31 -19.49 15.70
C THR A 270 -10.78 -19.13 15.43
N ASP A 271 -11.45 -19.96 14.64
CA ASP A 271 -12.90 -19.88 14.45
C ASP A 271 -13.68 -20.57 15.59
N GLY A 272 -15.00 -20.66 15.44
CA GLY A 272 -15.88 -21.30 16.43
C GLY A 272 -15.70 -22.82 16.56
N HIS A 273 -14.93 -23.45 15.67
CA HIS A 273 -14.60 -24.87 15.71
C HIS A 273 -13.19 -25.13 16.26
N GLY A 274 -12.46 -24.06 16.63
CA GLY A 274 -11.07 -24.17 17.10
C GLY A 274 -10.04 -24.26 15.98
N GLU A 275 -10.47 -24.15 14.71
CA GLU A 275 -9.59 -24.16 13.55
C GLU A 275 -8.99 -22.78 13.30
N ARG A 276 -7.81 -22.71 12.67
CA ARG A 276 -7.17 -21.41 12.39
C ARG A 276 -8.05 -20.51 11.52
N LEU A 277 -8.24 -19.28 11.96
CA LEU A 277 -9.10 -18.30 11.28
C LEU A 277 -8.52 -17.82 9.93
N LEU A 278 -7.19 -17.80 9.81
CA LEU A 278 -6.46 -17.27 8.67
C LEU A 278 -5.42 -18.27 8.15
N THR A 279 -5.32 -18.35 6.82
CA THR A 279 -4.28 -19.10 6.12
C THR A 279 -2.92 -18.39 6.20
N ASP A 280 -1.82 -19.13 5.98
CA ASP A 280 -0.47 -18.55 5.96
C ASP A 280 -0.31 -17.52 4.84
N GLU A 281 -0.98 -17.72 3.70
CA GLU A 281 -1.02 -16.74 2.60
C GLU A 281 -1.74 -15.46 3.01
N GLU A 282 -2.92 -15.56 3.63
CA GLU A 282 -3.65 -14.38 4.14
C GLU A 282 -2.83 -13.62 5.18
N ILE A 283 -2.13 -14.30 6.09
CA ILE A 283 -1.27 -13.64 7.09
C ILE A 283 -0.16 -12.85 6.40
N VAL A 284 0.53 -13.45 5.43
CA VAL A 284 1.65 -12.81 4.73
C VAL A 284 1.17 -11.65 3.85
N ASP A 285 0.06 -11.82 3.13
CA ASP A 285 -0.55 -10.76 2.30
C ASP A 285 -0.95 -9.54 3.16
N ASN A 286 -1.55 -9.78 4.32
CA ASN A 286 -1.97 -8.70 5.21
C ASN A 286 -0.82 -8.07 6.00
N ALA A 287 0.23 -8.84 6.32
CA ALA A 287 1.49 -8.31 6.83
C ALA A 287 2.16 -7.35 5.82
N MET A 288 2.15 -7.68 4.52
CA MET A 288 2.65 -6.80 3.46
C MET A 288 1.87 -5.48 3.39
N VAL A 289 0.54 -5.54 3.51
CA VAL A 289 -0.30 -4.32 3.57
C VAL A 289 0.02 -3.49 4.81
N ALA A 290 0.11 -4.12 5.97
CA ALA A 290 0.35 -3.42 7.23
C ALA A 290 1.71 -2.72 7.26
N LEU A 291 2.74 -3.31 6.65
CA LEU A 291 4.06 -2.69 6.47
C LEU A 291 3.97 -1.38 5.67
N ILE A 292 3.21 -1.36 4.56
CA ILE A 292 3.04 -0.16 3.72
C ILE A 292 2.16 0.88 4.41
N ALA A 293 1.02 0.43 4.94
CA ALA A 293 0.05 1.32 5.57
C ALA A 293 0.66 2.04 6.77
N GLY A 294 1.38 1.33 7.65
CA GLY A 294 2.00 1.91 8.85
C GLY A 294 3.21 2.81 8.58
N HIS A 295 3.88 2.63 7.44
CA HIS A 295 5.07 3.41 7.09
C HIS A 295 4.74 4.74 6.41
N ASP A 296 4.10 4.69 5.24
CA ASP A 296 4.04 5.84 4.32
C ASP A 296 3.01 6.87 4.78
N THR A 297 1.88 6.44 5.33
CA THR A 297 0.81 7.35 5.76
C THR A 297 1.23 8.19 6.99
N SER A 298 1.67 7.51 8.06
CA SER A 298 2.08 8.15 9.31
C SER A 298 3.31 9.04 9.13
N SER A 299 4.29 8.63 8.32
CA SER A 299 5.49 9.45 8.09
C SER A 299 5.18 10.75 7.37
N ILE A 300 4.28 10.71 6.38
CA ILE A 300 3.80 11.90 5.67
C ILE A 300 3.02 12.81 6.63
N LEU A 301 2.10 12.26 7.43
CA LEU A 301 1.34 13.03 8.42
C LEU A 301 2.28 13.75 9.40
N MET A 302 3.22 13.03 10.02
CA MET A 302 4.17 13.62 10.96
C MET A 302 5.05 14.69 10.30
N THR A 303 5.45 14.48 9.05
CA THR A 303 6.21 15.49 8.29
C THR A 303 5.41 16.78 8.13
N PHE A 304 4.13 16.69 7.76
CA PHE A 304 3.25 17.86 7.65
C PHE A 304 2.98 18.51 9.01
N MET A 305 2.84 17.71 10.08
CA MET A 305 2.69 18.23 11.44
C MET A 305 3.92 19.06 11.86
N VAL A 306 5.13 18.52 11.68
CA VAL A 306 6.38 19.25 11.98
C VAL A 306 6.47 20.52 11.14
N ARG A 307 6.14 20.45 9.84
CA ARG A 307 6.10 21.64 8.97
C ARG A 307 5.10 22.67 9.48
N HIS A 308 3.91 22.26 9.91
CA HIS A 308 2.88 23.16 10.41
C HIS A 308 3.33 23.86 11.70
N LEU A 309 3.83 23.09 12.67
CA LEU A 309 4.33 23.61 13.95
C LEU A 309 5.54 24.54 13.77
N ALA A 310 6.41 24.26 12.80
CA ALA A 310 7.54 25.13 12.47
C ALA A 310 7.13 26.49 11.87
N ASN A 311 5.86 26.67 11.49
CA ASN A 311 5.32 27.93 10.95
C ASN A 311 4.20 28.50 11.85
N ASP A 312 4.01 27.96 13.06
CA ASP A 312 3.00 28.40 14.03
C ASP A 312 3.56 28.36 15.45
N ASP A 313 4.30 29.41 15.81
CA ASP A 313 4.97 29.55 17.10
C ASP A 313 3.99 29.56 18.29
N ALA A 314 2.77 30.06 18.09
CA ALA A 314 1.77 30.11 19.15
C ALA A 314 1.30 28.71 19.52
N THR A 315 0.97 27.89 18.53
CA THR A 315 0.60 26.49 18.74
C THR A 315 1.77 25.69 19.33
N LEU A 316 2.99 25.89 18.82
CA LEU A 316 4.18 25.22 19.35
C LEU A 316 4.44 25.58 20.82
N ALA A 317 4.37 26.87 21.18
CA ALA A 317 4.56 27.32 22.56
C ALA A 317 3.50 26.72 23.49
N ALA A 318 2.23 26.69 23.08
CA ALA A 318 1.15 26.10 23.86
C ALA A 318 1.36 24.59 24.11
N MET A 319 1.81 23.85 23.09
CA MET A 319 2.11 22.41 23.23
C MET A 319 3.26 22.13 24.19
N VAL A 320 4.29 22.98 24.22
CA VAL A 320 5.45 22.82 25.11
C VAL A 320 5.13 23.24 26.56
N GLN A 321 4.31 24.27 26.73
CA GLN A 321 3.93 24.82 28.03
C GLN A 321 2.81 24.04 28.73
N GLY A 322 2.02 23.24 28.01
CA GLY A 322 0.92 22.42 28.54
C GLY A 322 1.35 21.22 29.42
N LYS A 323 2.39 21.39 30.24
CA LYS A 323 2.73 20.48 31.35
C LYS A 323 1.95 20.85 32.61
#